data_AF-A0A3D3GCM1-F1
#
_entry.id   AF-A0A3D3GCM1-F1
#
_cell.length_a   1.000
_cell.length_b   1.000
_cell.length_c   1.000
_cell.angle_alpha   90.00
_cell.angle_beta   90.00
_cell.angle_gamma   90.00
#
_symmetry.space_group_name_H-M   'P 1'
#
loop_
_entity.id
_entity.type
_entity.pdbx_description
1 polymer ?
#
loop_
_entity_poly.entity_id
_entity_poly.type
_entity_poly.pdbx_seq_one_letter_code
_entity_poly.pdbx_strand_id
1 'polypeptide(L)'
;MNKFFLLSITVFHLSLLSFLPNPAWSAQNCSTAKEFITSLEFLRGEKDLAIPENQTLRLANQIAEGCTGAAQRFIRVYGILAHSGLASNDSIATALIFSKRSDQETDTFTTVFKMSFLEEYLDLDLRSAMKLALALSVEFSGDIAPVRDDFSKLVNFCVRKSDLNLPRPQCATFAARLTKIGTHWRGGVAEPFMELLDYTRSSKGPGLILGQALALTEEVIAAGPGAPDNFLQAYRYAISPKGLTMTQQDALAFARKMANRKLVPEKEAEEPLKENPRKP
;
A
#
# COMPACT_ATOMS: atom_id res chain seq x y z
N MET A 1 40.35 73.07 5.75
CA MET A 1 39.07 73.39 5.08
C MET A 1 38.35 72.09 4.76
N ASN A 2 37.04 72.09 4.98
CA ASN A 2 36.00 71.13 4.57
C ASN A 2 35.88 69.76 5.26
N LYS A 3 34.92 69.76 6.20
CA LYS A 3 34.08 68.67 6.69
C LYS A 3 33.41 67.93 5.51
N PHE A 4 33.21 66.61 5.62
CA PHE A 4 31.95 65.98 5.17
C PHE A 4 31.62 64.74 5.99
N PHE A 5 30.42 64.81 6.55
CA PHE A 5 29.66 63.81 7.29
C PHE A 5 29.10 62.78 6.30
N LEU A 6 29.20 61.49 6.59
CA LEU A 6 28.34 60.47 5.96
C LEU A 6 27.82 59.51 7.03
N LEU A 7 26.56 59.73 7.38
CA LEU A 7 25.69 58.89 8.19
C LEU A 7 25.46 57.56 7.48
N SER A 8 25.75 56.44 8.14
CA SER A 8 25.36 55.10 7.68
C SER A 8 23.98 54.76 8.26
N ILE A 9 22.96 54.68 7.40
CA ILE A 9 21.60 54.29 7.75
C ILE A 9 21.52 52.76 7.64
N THR A 10 21.50 52.08 8.79
CA THR A 10 21.18 50.66 8.88
C THR A 10 19.66 50.47 8.83
N VAL A 11 19.14 50.05 7.68
CA VAL A 11 17.74 49.61 7.55
C VAL A 11 17.62 48.20 8.13
N PHE A 12 17.18 48.12 9.39
CA PHE A 12 16.80 46.87 10.04
C PHE A 12 15.40 46.47 9.52
N HIS A 13 15.33 45.57 8.53
CA HIS A 13 14.08 44.95 8.12
C HIS A 13 13.63 43.94 9.19
N LEU A 14 12.78 44.42 10.10
CA LEU A 14 12.05 43.60 11.06
C LEU A 14 11.04 42.74 10.28
N SER A 15 11.45 41.53 9.90
CA SER A 15 10.55 40.55 9.32
C SER A 15 9.62 40.03 10.41
N LEU A 16 8.37 40.50 10.40
CA LEU A 16 7.28 39.87 11.15
C LEU A 16 7.10 38.45 10.61
N LEU A 17 7.75 37.49 11.29
CA LEU A 17 7.35 36.09 11.25
C LEU A 17 5.94 36.03 11.85
N SER A 18 4.96 36.08 10.96
CA SER A 18 3.60 35.67 11.24
C SER A 18 3.67 34.21 11.69
N PHE A 19 3.71 33.99 13.00
CA PHE A 19 3.41 32.68 13.58
C PHE A 19 1.98 32.36 13.18
N LEU A 20 1.83 31.68 12.03
CA LEU A 20 0.61 30.97 11.72
C LEU A 20 0.41 29.98 12.88
N PRO A 21 -0.73 30.03 13.59
CA PRO A 21 -1.04 29.00 14.57
C PRO A 21 -0.97 27.67 13.83
N ASN A 22 -0.15 26.75 14.36
CA ASN A 22 -0.18 25.34 13.97
C ASN A 22 -1.65 24.94 13.82
N PRO A 23 -2.05 24.26 12.73
CA PRO A 23 -3.41 23.76 12.62
C PRO A 23 -3.67 22.95 13.87
N ALA A 24 -4.58 23.47 14.71
CA ALA A 24 -5.01 22.80 15.91
C ALA A 24 -5.40 21.39 15.49
N TRP A 25 -4.72 20.38 16.04
CA TRP A 25 -5.24 19.02 16.04
C TRP A 25 -6.63 19.17 16.63
N SER A 26 -7.67 19.10 15.79
CA SER A 26 -9.03 19.11 16.29
C SER A 26 -9.08 17.99 17.30
N ALA A 27 -9.35 18.31 18.57
CA ALA A 27 -9.59 17.32 19.59
C ALA A 27 -10.75 16.47 19.07
N GLN A 28 -10.41 15.37 18.41
CA GLN A 28 -11.38 14.46 17.84
C GLN A 28 -12.11 13.93 19.05
N ASN A 29 -13.42 14.19 19.14
CA ASN A 29 -14.23 13.82 20.30
C ASN A 29 -14.16 12.30 20.49
N CYS A 30 -13.17 11.82 21.26
CA CYS A 30 -12.98 10.41 21.55
C CYS A 30 -14.04 9.99 22.57
N SER A 31 -14.84 8.99 22.22
CA SER A 31 -15.81 8.41 23.16
C SER A 31 -15.15 7.33 24.04
N THR A 32 -14.06 7.69 24.73
CA THR A 32 -13.23 6.73 25.49
C THR A 32 -14.02 5.92 26.52
N ALA A 33 -15.00 6.53 27.19
CA ALA A 33 -15.90 5.82 28.11
C ALA A 33 -16.71 4.72 27.40
N LYS A 34 -17.21 4.98 26.19
CA LYS A 34 -17.92 3.98 25.38
C LYS A 34 -17.00 2.84 24.96
N GLU A 35 -15.78 3.16 24.53
CA GLU A 35 -14.78 2.16 24.12
C GLU A 35 -14.36 1.29 25.31
N PHE A 36 -14.17 1.89 26.48
CA PHE A 36 -13.88 1.18 27.73
C PHE A 36 -15.01 0.21 28.09
N ILE A 37 -16.25 0.70 28.17
CA ILE A 37 -17.42 -0.12 28.53
C ILE A 37 -17.57 -1.28 27.54
N THR A 38 -17.49 -1.00 26.23
CA THR A 38 -17.62 -2.03 25.19
C THR A 38 -16.53 -3.10 25.32
N SER A 39 -15.29 -2.69 25.56
CA SER A 39 -14.17 -3.61 25.75
C SER A 39 -14.30 -4.44 27.01
N LEU A 40 -14.71 -3.81 28.12
CA LEU A 40 -14.90 -4.48 29.41
C LEU A 40 -16.01 -5.53 29.34
N GLU A 41 -17.16 -5.18 28.76
CA GLU A 41 -18.28 -6.11 28.59
C GLU A 41 -17.90 -7.29 27.68
N PHE A 42 -17.16 -7.02 26.60
CA PHE A 42 -16.61 -8.08 25.76
C PHE A 42 -15.69 -9.03 26.55
N LEU A 43 -14.69 -8.49 27.25
CA LEU A 43 -13.72 -9.30 27.99
C LEU A 43 -14.36 -10.12 29.12
N ARG A 44 -15.39 -9.58 29.78
CA ARG A 44 -16.18 -10.32 30.79
C ARG A 44 -17.08 -11.39 30.17
N GLY A 45 -17.57 -11.16 28.95
CA GLY A 45 -18.39 -12.12 28.22
C GLY A 45 -17.61 -13.33 27.71
N GLU A 46 -16.31 -13.18 27.47
CA GLU A 46 -15.45 -14.22 26.91
C GLU A 46 -14.90 -15.16 27.99
N LYS A 47 -15.65 -16.23 28.26
CA LYS A 47 -15.39 -17.16 29.38
C LYS A 47 -14.05 -17.91 29.27
N ASP A 48 -13.58 -18.12 28.04
CA ASP A 48 -12.37 -18.89 27.77
C ASP A 48 -11.08 -18.11 28.08
N LEU A 49 -11.18 -16.81 28.37
CA LEU A 49 -10.04 -15.98 28.72
C LEU A 49 -9.53 -16.23 30.15
N ALA A 50 -10.42 -16.59 31.08
CA ALA A 50 -10.10 -16.79 32.51
C ALA A 50 -9.21 -15.66 33.12
N ILE A 51 -9.40 -14.41 32.68
CA ILE A 51 -8.60 -13.26 33.11
C ILE A 51 -9.17 -12.70 34.43
N PRO A 52 -8.33 -12.46 35.47
CA PRO A 52 -8.77 -11.81 36.69
C PRO A 52 -9.35 -10.41 36.45
N GLU A 53 -10.38 -10.02 37.19
CA GLU A 53 -11.12 -8.76 37.00
C GLU A 53 -10.22 -7.51 36.97
N ASN A 54 -9.17 -7.47 37.79
CA ASN A 54 -8.22 -6.35 37.79
C ASN A 54 -7.42 -6.23 36.48
N GLN A 55 -7.11 -7.36 35.82
CA GLN A 55 -6.46 -7.40 34.52
C GLN A 55 -7.45 -7.07 33.41
N THR A 56 -8.69 -7.54 33.50
CA THR A 56 -9.80 -7.19 32.59
C THR A 56 -10.01 -5.68 32.54
N LEU A 57 -10.07 -5.02 33.70
CA LEU A 57 -10.18 -3.56 33.80
C LEU A 57 -8.99 -2.82 33.16
N ARG A 58 -7.76 -3.32 33.39
CA ARG A 58 -6.55 -2.74 32.78
C ARG A 58 -6.56 -2.88 31.27
N LEU A 59 -6.91 -4.06 30.76
CA LEU A 59 -6.96 -4.33 29.32
C LEU A 59 -8.03 -3.48 28.63
N ALA A 60 -9.23 -3.38 29.22
CA ALA A 60 -10.29 -2.50 28.73
C ALA A 60 -9.83 -1.02 28.66
N ASN A 61 -9.07 -0.56 29.65
CA ASN A 61 -8.47 0.78 29.63
C ASN A 61 -7.44 0.94 28.50
N GLN A 62 -6.55 -0.05 28.30
CA GLN A 62 -5.56 -0.02 27.23
C GLN A 62 -6.18 -0.03 25.83
N ILE A 63 -7.31 -0.74 25.65
CA ILE A 63 -8.07 -0.72 24.39
C ILE A 63 -8.70 0.66 24.19
N ALA A 64 -9.31 1.24 25.23
CA ALA A 64 -9.96 2.55 25.15
C ALA A 64 -9.00 3.71 24.79
N GLU A 65 -7.69 3.57 25.04
CA GLU A 65 -6.65 4.51 24.59
C GLU A 65 -6.61 4.65 23.06
N GLY A 66 -7.09 3.66 22.31
CA GLY A 66 -7.20 3.72 20.85
C GLY A 66 -8.29 4.66 20.33
N CYS A 67 -9.04 5.33 21.21
CA CYS A 67 -10.12 6.25 20.86
C CYS A 67 -11.24 5.58 20.02
N THR A 68 -11.99 6.35 19.24
CA THR A 68 -13.16 5.92 18.48
C THR A 68 -12.89 4.65 17.65
N GLY A 69 -13.72 3.63 17.86
CA GLY A 69 -13.67 2.34 17.15
C GLY A 69 -12.66 1.33 17.70
N ALA A 70 -11.90 1.67 18.73
CA ALA A 70 -10.84 0.81 19.26
C ALA A 70 -11.35 -0.54 19.79
N ALA A 71 -12.48 -0.53 20.50
CA ALA A 71 -13.11 -1.75 20.99
C ALA A 71 -13.53 -2.65 19.82
N GLN A 72 -14.13 -2.07 18.78
CA GLN A 72 -14.56 -2.83 17.60
C GLN A 72 -13.37 -3.46 16.87
N ARG A 73 -12.28 -2.72 16.65
CA ARG A 73 -11.06 -3.25 16.03
C ARG A 73 -10.45 -4.37 16.86
N PHE A 74 -10.36 -4.19 18.17
CA PHE A 74 -9.88 -5.21 19.10
C PHE A 74 -10.72 -6.50 19.00
N ILE A 75 -12.04 -6.39 19.18
CA ILE A 75 -12.97 -7.53 19.18
C ILE A 75 -12.89 -8.28 17.85
N ARG A 76 -12.87 -7.55 16.74
CA ARG A 76 -12.81 -8.15 15.40
C ARG A 76 -11.53 -8.95 15.19
N VAL A 77 -10.37 -8.39 15.55
CA VAL A 77 -9.09 -9.08 15.40
C VAL A 77 -9.00 -10.26 16.36
N TYR A 78 -9.32 -10.06 17.64
CA TYR A 78 -9.32 -11.13 18.63
C TYR A 78 -10.20 -12.30 18.17
N GLY A 79 -11.45 -12.02 17.76
CA GLY A 79 -12.40 -13.07 17.39
C GLY A 79 -11.93 -13.91 16.21
N ILE A 80 -11.35 -13.29 15.18
CA ILE A 80 -10.81 -14.04 14.03
C ILE A 80 -9.64 -14.94 14.45
N LEU A 81 -8.75 -14.44 15.30
CA LEU A 81 -7.56 -15.18 15.72
C LEU A 81 -7.88 -16.32 16.68
N ALA A 82 -8.71 -16.05 17.69
CA ALA A 82 -9.19 -17.06 18.63
C ALA A 82 -9.96 -18.17 17.90
N HIS A 83 -10.86 -17.80 16.98
CA HIS A 83 -11.59 -18.78 16.17
C HIS A 83 -10.70 -19.60 15.24
N SER A 84 -9.54 -19.06 14.85
CA SER A 84 -8.52 -19.77 14.06
C SER A 84 -7.58 -20.63 14.91
N GLY A 85 -7.85 -20.75 16.22
CA GLY A 85 -7.08 -21.58 17.15
C GLY A 85 -5.82 -20.91 17.71
N LEU A 86 -5.65 -19.60 17.55
CA LEU A 86 -4.54 -18.89 18.21
C LEU A 86 -4.81 -18.77 19.71
N ALA A 87 -3.78 -19.02 20.53
CA ALA A 87 -3.89 -18.93 21.98
C ALA A 87 -4.40 -17.56 22.44
N SER A 88 -5.26 -17.54 23.45
CA SER A 88 -5.93 -16.34 23.94
C SER A 88 -4.98 -15.17 24.22
N ASN A 89 -3.83 -15.44 24.85
CA ASN A 89 -2.83 -14.40 25.17
C ASN A 89 -2.23 -13.77 23.91
N ASP A 90 -1.92 -14.57 22.90
CA ASP A 90 -1.37 -14.09 21.63
C ASP A 90 -2.43 -13.34 20.80
N SER A 91 -3.68 -13.84 20.83
CA SER A 91 -4.83 -13.18 20.23
C SER A 91 -5.09 -11.81 20.86
N ILE A 92 -5.03 -11.70 22.19
CA ILE A 92 -5.15 -10.42 22.92
C ILE A 92 -4.01 -9.48 22.56
N ALA A 93 -2.76 -9.96 22.62
CA ALA A 93 -1.59 -9.14 22.33
C ALA A 93 -1.66 -8.55 20.91
N THR A 94 -2.06 -9.37 19.94
CA THR A 94 -2.23 -8.94 18.55
C THR A 94 -3.41 -7.98 18.41
N ALA A 95 -4.57 -8.29 18.97
CA ALA A 95 -5.75 -7.43 18.91
C ALA A 95 -5.52 -6.07 19.58
N LEU A 96 -4.71 -6.02 20.64
CA LEU A 96 -4.35 -4.79 21.32
C LEU A 96 -3.55 -3.85 20.41
N ILE A 97 -2.68 -4.38 19.54
CA ILE A 97 -2.02 -3.57 18.50
C ILE A 97 -3.07 -2.87 17.65
N PHE A 98 -4.05 -3.61 17.14
CA PHE A 98 -5.08 -3.09 16.22
C PHE A 98 -6.10 -2.16 16.88
N SER A 99 -6.31 -2.25 18.19
CA SER A 99 -7.14 -1.27 18.91
C SER A 99 -6.66 0.18 18.68
N LYS A 100 -5.35 0.36 18.52
CA LYS A 100 -4.68 1.66 18.32
C LYS A 100 -4.36 1.97 16.86
N ARG A 101 -4.84 1.15 15.92
CA ARG A 101 -4.63 1.33 14.48
C ARG A 101 -5.87 1.91 13.81
N SER A 102 -5.74 2.27 12.55
CA SER A 102 -6.88 2.68 11.74
C SER A 102 -7.82 1.51 11.43
N ASP A 103 -9.07 1.84 11.11
CA ASP A 103 -10.03 0.85 10.60
C ASP A 103 -9.53 0.22 9.30
N GLN A 104 -8.82 0.99 8.48
CA GLN A 104 -8.27 0.55 7.21
C GLN A 104 -7.15 -0.50 7.39
N GLU A 105 -6.20 -0.27 8.30
CA GLU A 105 -5.17 -1.28 8.64
C GLU A 105 -5.81 -2.55 9.19
N THR A 106 -6.85 -2.41 10.03
CA THR A 106 -7.58 -3.54 10.62
C THR A 106 -8.35 -4.33 9.56
N ASP A 107 -9.01 -3.65 8.63
CA ASP A 107 -9.72 -4.26 7.51
C ASP A 107 -8.74 -5.00 6.58
N THR A 108 -7.59 -4.41 6.28
CA THR A 108 -6.55 -5.05 5.49
C THR A 108 -6.02 -6.28 6.20
N PHE A 109 -5.66 -6.19 7.48
CA PHE A 109 -5.20 -7.33 8.27
C PHE A 109 -6.22 -8.48 8.23
N THR A 110 -7.47 -8.20 8.57
CA THR A 110 -8.49 -9.25 8.67
C THR A 110 -8.82 -9.89 7.32
N THR A 111 -8.76 -9.12 6.23
CA THR A 111 -8.96 -9.63 4.88
C THR A 111 -7.79 -10.51 4.45
N VAL A 112 -6.55 -9.99 4.56
CA VAL A 112 -5.34 -10.73 4.20
C VAL A 112 -5.22 -12.01 5.03
N PHE A 113 -5.49 -11.95 6.33
CA PHE A 113 -5.45 -13.11 7.20
C PHE A 113 -6.45 -14.18 6.78
N LYS A 114 -7.73 -13.83 6.58
CA LYS A 114 -8.77 -14.78 6.16
C LYS A 114 -8.43 -15.43 4.82
N MET A 115 -8.03 -14.64 3.83
CA MET A 115 -7.66 -15.16 2.51
C MET A 115 -6.36 -15.96 2.54
N SER A 116 -5.49 -15.71 3.51
CA SER A 116 -4.27 -16.49 3.71
C SER A 116 -4.56 -17.83 4.40
N PHE A 117 -5.45 -17.85 5.39
CA PHE A 117 -5.67 -19.00 6.26
C PHE A 117 -6.72 -19.99 5.74
N LEU A 118 -7.81 -19.50 5.14
CA LEU A 118 -8.94 -20.37 4.78
C LEU A 118 -8.62 -21.28 3.59
N GLU A 119 -9.13 -22.52 3.67
CA GLU A 119 -8.97 -23.57 2.67
C GLU A 119 -9.48 -23.18 1.28
N GLU A 120 -10.53 -22.35 1.17
CA GLU A 120 -11.05 -21.93 -0.14
C GLU A 120 -10.11 -20.95 -0.89
N TYR A 121 -9.09 -20.42 -0.21
CA TYR A 121 -8.13 -19.47 -0.77
C TYR A 121 -6.71 -20.06 -0.76
N LEU A 122 -5.83 -19.57 0.13
CA LEU A 122 -4.41 -19.92 0.14
C LEU A 122 -4.06 -21.06 1.09
N ASP A 123 -4.93 -21.38 2.06
CA ASP A 123 -4.76 -22.54 2.94
C ASP A 123 -3.37 -22.61 3.61
N LEU A 124 -2.89 -21.46 4.08
CA LEU A 124 -1.62 -21.37 4.80
C LEU A 124 -1.82 -21.74 6.27
N ASP A 125 -0.77 -22.26 6.89
CA ASP A 125 -0.76 -22.44 8.34
C ASP A 125 -0.91 -21.09 9.07
N LEU A 126 -1.42 -21.16 10.31
CA LEU A 126 -1.73 -20.00 11.15
C LEU A 126 -0.56 -19.00 11.26
N ARG A 127 0.68 -19.49 11.40
CA ARG A 127 1.86 -18.64 11.54
C ARG A 127 2.17 -17.92 10.24
N SER A 128 2.12 -18.62 9.11
CA SER A 128 2.36 -18.03 7.79
C SER A 128 1.27 -17.01 7.43
N ALA A 129 0.01 -17.32 7.68
CA ALA A 129 -1.11 -16.41 7.46
C ALA A 129 -1.00 -15.13 8.32
N MET A 130 -0.67 -15.29 9.61
CA MET A 130 -0.44 -14.17 10.52
C MET A 130 0.69 -13.27 10.03
N LYS A 131 1.85 -13.86 9.74
CA LYS A 131 3.03 -13.11 9.27
C LYS A 131 2.71 -12.30 8.02
N LEU A 132 2.00 -12.89 7.07
CA LEU A 132 1.61 -12.21 5.84
C LEU A 132 0.62 -11.07 6.11
N ALA A 133 -0.38 -11.30 6.97
CA ALA A 133 -1.37 -10.30 7.35
C ALA A 133 -0.72 -9.08 8.03
N LEU A 134 0.23 -9.29 8.96
CA LEU A 134 0.98 -8.21 9.60
C LEU A 134 1.83 -7.44 8.58
N ALA A 135 2.55 -8.15 7.72
CA ALA A 135 3.43 -7.58 6.70
C ALA A 135 2.71 -6.69 5.67
N LEU A 136 1.42 -6.94 5.43
CA LEU A 136 0.58 -6.17 4.50
C LEU A 136 -0.40 -5.24 5.22
N SER A 137 -0.34 -5.12 6.55
CA SER A 137 -1.17 -4.19 7.30
C SER A 137 -0.30 -3.21 8.09
N VAL A 138 -0.03 -3.49 9.36
CA VAL A 138 0.64 -2.58 10.29
C VAL A 138 2.13 -2.41 10.03
N GLU A 139 2.77 -3.35 9.33
CA GLU A 139 4.19 -3.26 8.94
C GLU A 139 4.38 -2.70 7.53
N PHE A 140 3.28 -2.43 6.81
CA PHE A 140 3.35 -1.98 5.44
C PHE A 140 3.69 -0.49 5.36
N SER A 141 4.80 -0.17 4.70
CA SER A 141 5.24 1.20 4.48
C SER A 141 4.73 1.72 3.13
N GLY A 142 3.48 2.17 3.07
CA GLY A 142 2.89 2.76 1.85
C GLY A 142 1.43 3.14 1.99
N ASP A 143 0.77 3.41 0.86
CA ASP A 143 -0.68 3.59 0.86
C ASP A 143 -1.35 2.24 1.12
N ILE A 144 -2.03 2.13 2.25
CA ILE A 144 -2.72 0.90 2.67
C ILE A 144 -4.03 0.69 1.90
N ALA A 145 -4.58 1.73 1.26
CA ALA A 145 -5.85 1.67 0.55
C ALA A 145 -5.89 0.61 -0.56
N PRO A 146 -4.94 0.57 -1.50
CA PRO A 146 -4.97 -0.43 -2.57
C PRO A 146 -4.58 -1.83 -2.10
N VAL A 147 -3.84 -1.97 -0.99
CA VAL A 147 -3.21 -3.23 -0.57
C VAL A 147 -4.22 -4.36 -0.39
N ARG A 148 -5.32 -4.10 0.32
CA ARG A 148 -6.39 -5.08 0.55
C ARG A 148 -6.98 -5.57 -0.76
N ASP A 149 -7.31 -4.64 -1.63
CA ASP A 149 -8.05 -4.91 -2.87
C ASP A 149 -7.14 -5.62 -3.88
N ASP A 150 -5.89 -5.17 -4.01
CA ASP A 150 -4.88 -5.82 -4.85
C ASP A 150 -4.59 -7.24 -4.40
N PHE A 151 -4.32 -7.44 -3.10
CA PHE A 151 -4.06 -8.77 -2.57
C PHE A 151 -5.24 -9.71 -2.85
N SER A 152 -6.47 -9.24 -2.60
CA SER A 152 -7.68 -10.03 -2.84
C SER A 152 -7.86 -10.40 -4.31
N LYS A 153 -7.66 -9.44 -5.22
CA LYS A 153 -7.75 -9.68 -6.67
C LYS A 153 -6.67 -10.66 -7.13
N LEU A 154 -5.45 -10.51 -6.66
CA LEU A 154 -4.32 -11.37 -7.04
C LEU A 154 -4.45 -12.80 -6.49
N VAL A 155 -4.95 -12.98 -5.26
CA VAL A 155 -5.23 -14.31 -4.72
C VAL A 155 -6.34 -14.98 -5.52
N ASN A 156 -7.44 -14.29 -5.79
CA ASN A 156 -8.52 -14.84 -6.61
C ASN A 156 -8.05 -15.18 -8.03
N PHE A 157 -7.25 -14.31 -8.63
CA PHE A 157 -6.63 -14.56 -9.93
C PHE A 157 -5.75 -15.81 -9.90
N CYS A 158 -4.94 -15.99 -8.86
CA CYS A 158 -4.01 -17.12 -8.77
C CYS A 158 -4.69 -18.45 -8.43
N VAL A 159 -5.66 -18.44 -7.52
CA VAL A 159 -6.32 -19.65 -6.99
C VAL A 159 -7.50 -20.08 -7.85
N ARG A 160 -8.28 -19.14 -8.39
CA ARG A 160 -9.57 -19.44 -9.07
C ARG A 160 -9.47 -19.43 -10.59
N LYS A 161 -8.57 -18.65 -11.21
CA LYS A 161 -8.29 -18.82 -12.63
C LYS A 161 -7.25 -19.92 -12.79
N SER A 162 -7.64 -21.01 -13.45
CA SER A 162 -6.83 -22.20 -13.73
C SER A 162 -5.51 -21.93 -14.47
N ASP A 163 -5.34 -20.73 -15.01
CA ASP A 163 -4.30 -20.47 -16.00
C ASP A 163 -2.92 -20.22 -15.39
N LEU A 164 -2.82 -19.91 -14.09
CA LEU A 164 -1.53 -19.80 -13.41
C LEU A 164 -1.01 -21.14 -12.90
N ASN A 165 -1.91 -22.04 -12.51
CA ASN A 165 -1.61 -23.37 -11.95
C ASN A 165 -0.49 -23.37 -10.89
N LEU A 166 -0.43 -22.30 -10.06
CA LEU A 166 0.57 -22.18 -9.00
C LEU A 166 0.08 -22.86 -7.72
N PRO A 167 0.94 -23.58 -7.00
CA PRO A 167 0.64 -24.04 -5.64
C PRO A 167 0.24 -22.87 -4.74
N ARG A 168 -0.72 -23.07 -3.85
CA ARG A 168 -1.26 -22.00 -2.99
C ARG A 168 -0.20 -21.21 -2.19
N PRO A 169 0.84 -21.82 -1.61
CA PRO A 169 1.93 -21.06 -0.97
C PRO A 169 2.71 -20.15 -1.94
N GLN A 170 2.84 -20.58 -3.20
CA GLN A 170 3.45 -19.76 -4.24
C GLN A 170 2.50 -18.63 -4.66
N CYS A 171 1.18 -18.87 -4.73
CA CYS A 171 0.18 -17.81 -4.91
C CYS A 171 0.26 -16.74 -3.82
N ALA A 172 0.44 -17.15 -2.56
CA ALA A 172 0.59 -16.21 -1.44
C ALA A 172 1.83 -15.31 -1.63
N THR A 173 2.97 -15.92 -1.96
CA THR A 173 4.23 -15.20 -2.20
C THR A 173 4.11 -14.25 -3.39
N PHE A 174 3.47 -14.72 -4.46
CA PHE A 174 3.21 -13.94 -5.68
C PHE A 174 2.31 -12.72 -5.40
N ALA A 175 1.15 -12.95 -4.78
CA ALA A 175 0.20 -11.88 -4.46
C ALA A 175 0.84 -10.84 -3.52
N ALA A 176 1.56 -11.30 -2.49
CA ALA A 176 2.26 -10.42 -1.55
C ALA A 176 3.34 -9.58 -2.22
N ARG A 177 4.16 -10.18 -3.10
CA ARG A 177 5.24 -9.49 -3.81
C ARG A 177 4.68 -8.41 -4.73
N LEU A 178 3.66 -8.73 -5.54
CA LEU A 178 3.03 -7.77 -6.43
C LEU A 178 2.37 -6.63 -5.67
N THR A 179 1.60 -6.95 -4.62
CA THR A 179 0.97 -5.92 -3.77
C THR A 179 2.02 -4.94 -3.21
N LYS A 180 3.21 -5.43 -2.85
CA LYS A 180 4.34 -4.58 -2.40
C LYS A 180 4.98 -3.76 -3.53
N ILE A 181 4.93 -4.18 -4.78
CA ILE A 181 5.38 -3.35 -5.91
C ILE A 181 4.44 -2.14 -6.07
N GLY A 182 3.15 -2.31 -5.77
CA GLY A 182 2.13 -1.25 -5.84
C GLY A 182 2.23 -0.16 -4.78
N THR A 183 3.14 -0.27 -3.81
CA THR A 183 3.33 0.69 -2.70
C THR A 183 3.45 2.15 -3.16
N HIS A 184 3.97 2.38 -4.37
CA HIS A 184 4.18 3.72 -4.93
C HIS A 184 3.13 4.13 -5.97
N TRP A 185 2.10 3.31 -6.19
CA TRP A 185 1.05 3.54 -7.17
C TRP A 185 -0.19 4.12 -6.50
N ARG A 186 -0.70 5.25 -7.00
CA ARG A 186 -2.02 5.75 -6.64
C ARG A 186 -3.08 5.04 -7.50
N GLY A 187 -3.49 3.83 -7.11
CA GLY A 187 -4.53 3.08 -7.84
C GLY A 187 -4.42 1.56 -7.84
N GLY A 188 -3.41 0.99 -7.17
CA GLY A 188 -3.18 -0.45 -7.11
C GLY A 188 -2.56 -1.04 -8.38
N VAL A 189 -2.14 -2.30 -8.31
CA VAL A 189 -1.37 -3.00 -9.36
C VAL A 189 -2.08 -4.22 -9.93
N ALA A 190 -3.11 -4.75 -9.28
CA ALA A 190 -3.66 -6.04 -9.65
C ALA A 190 -4.30 -6.03 -11.05
N GLU A 191 -5.11 -5.02 -11.37
CA GLU A 191 -5.75 -4.93 -12.69
C GLU A 191 -4.75 -4.68 -13.82
N PRO A 192 -3.86 -3.67 -13.74
CA PRO A 192 -2.82 -3.48 -14.76
C PRO A 192 -1.94 -4.72 -14.96
N PHE A 193 -1.64 -5.45 -13.88
CA PHE A 193 -0.89 -6.70 -13.97
C PHE A 193 -1.68 -7.76 -14.75
N MET A 194 -2.93 -8.02 -14.39
CA MET A 194 -3.77 -9.05 -15.05
C MET A 194 -4.00 -8.74 -16.53
N GLU A 195 -4.29 -7.49 -16.86
CA GLU A 195 -4.50 -7.05 -18.24
C GLU A 195 -3.23 -7.22 -19.09
N LEU A 196 -2.08 -6.84 -18.56
CA LEU A 196 -0.81 -6.98 -19.25
C LEU A 196 -0.41 -8.45 -19.40
N LEU A 197 -0.66 -9.28 -18.40
CA LEU A 197 -0.41 -10.73 -18.48
C LEU A 197 -1.29 -11.40 -19.54
N ASP A 198 -2.58 -11.09 -19.56
CA ASP A 198 -3.51 -11.61 -20.58
C ASP A 198 -3.08 -11.15 -21.99
N TYR A 199 -2.69 -9.88 -22.14
CA TYR A 199 -2.20 -9.35 -23.41
C TYR A 199 -0.92 -10.04 -23.87
N THR A 200 0.07 -10.21 -22.98
CA THR A 200 1.38 -10.81 -23.32
C THR A 200 1.28 -12.27 -23.73
N ARG A 201 0.24 -12.98 -23.29
CA ARG A 201 -0.06 -14.36 -23.69
C ARG A 201 -0.95 -14.47 -24.93
N SER A 202 -1.65 -13.40 -25.29
CA SER A 202 -2.60 -13.41 -26.41
C SER A 202 -1.91 -13.39 -27.78
N SER A 203 -2.63 -13.84 -28.81
CA SER A 203 -2.20 -13.73 -30.21
C SER A 203 -2.16 -12.29 -30.74
N LYS A 204 -2.80 -11.34 -30.05
CA LYS A 204 -2.69 -9.89 -30.35
C LYS A 204 -1.46 -9.25 -29.74
N GLY A 205 -0.84 -9.92 -28.77
CA GLY A 205 0.42 -9.54 -28.15
C GLY A 205 1.56 -10.49 -28.57
N PRO A 206 2.62 -10.58 -27.76
CA PRO A 206 3.78 -11.43 -28.03
C PRO A 206 3.55 -12.93 -27.85
N GLY A 207 2.34 -13.42 -27.54
CA GLY A 207 2.04 -14.86 -27.49
C GLY A 207 2.97 -15.68 -26.59
N LEU A 208 3.44 -15.10 -25.48
CA LEU A 208 4.46 -15.72 -24.62
C LEU A 208 3.88 -16.87 -23.82
N ILE A 209 4.72 -17.87 -23.54
CA ILE A 209 4.40 -18.90 -22.55
C ILE A 209 4.32 -18.28 -21.15
N LEU A 210 3.53 -18.90 -20.26
CA LEU A 210 3.18 -18.34 -18.96
C LEU A 210 4.37 -17.82 -18.16
N GLY A 211 5.45 -18.60 -18.02
CA GLY A 211 6.62 -18.18 -17.24
C GLY A 211 7.32 -16.93 -17.78
N GLN A 212 7.42 -16.81 -19.12
CA GLN A 212 7.98 -15.63 -19.77
C GLN A 212 7.05 -14.43 -19.65
N ALA A 213 5.74 -14.65 -19.79
CA ALA A 213 4.72 -13.62 -19.65
C ALA A 213 4.67 -13.05 -18.24
N LEU A 214 4.74 -13.91 -17.20
CA LEU A 214 4.81 -13.50 -15.80
C LEU A 214 6.06 -12.66 -15.52
N ALA A 215 7.24 -13.13 -15.93
CA ALA A 215 8.49 -12.42 -15.70
C ALA A 215 8.48 -11.02 -16.37
N LEU A 216 8.01 -10.95 -17.62
CA LEU A 216 7.88 -9.69 -18.34
C LEU A 216 6.86 -8.75 -17.68
N THR A 217 5.72 -9.27 -17.26
CA THR A 217 4.66 -8.48 -16.63
C THR A 217 5.15 -7.92 -15.29
N GLU A 218 5.80 -8.73 -14.46
CA GLU A 218 6.40 -8.27 -13.20
C GLU A 218 7.44 -7.17 -13.44
N GLU A 219 8.30 -7.32 -14.44
CA GLU A 219 9.29 -6.30 -14.83
C GLU A 219 8.64 -4.98 -15.23
N VAL A 220 7.61 -5.03 -16.09
CA VAL A 220 6.91 -3.83 -16.55
C VAL A 220 6.15 -3.15 -15.40
N ILE A 221 5.47 -3.92 -14.55
CA ILE A 221 4.76 -3.38 -13.38
C ILE A 221 5.75 -2.78 -12.37
N ALA A 222 6.95 -3.36 -12.21
CA ALA A 222 7.98 -2.77 -11.35
C ALA A 222 8.50 -1.42 -11.86
N ALA A 223 8.33 -1.10 -13.14
CA ALA A 223 8.77 0.18 -13.72
C ALA A 223 7.83 1.36 -13.39
N GLY A 224 6.60 1.12 -12.91
CA GLY A 224 5.69 2.15 -12.40
C GLY A 224 4.35 2.26 -13.14
N PRO A 225 3.45 3.14 -12.69
CA PRO A 225 2.03 3.14 -13.08
C PRO A 225 1.75 3.34 -14.57
N GLY A 226 2.59 4.12 -15.28
CA GLY A 226 2.46 4.32 -16.73
C GLY A 226 3.15 3.27 -17.58
N ALA A 227 3.92 2.35 -16.98
CA ALA A 227 4.73 1.40 -17.72
C ALA A 227 3.91 0.36 -18.50
N PRO A 228 2.79 -0.20 -17.97
CA PRO A 228 1.92 -1.10 -18.75
C PRO A 228 1.39 -0.44 -20.02
N ASP A 229 0.85 0.77 -19.93
CA ASP A 229 0.32 1.50 -21.09
C ASP A 229 1.40 1.80 -22.11
N ASN A 230 2.58 2.25 -21.64
CA ASN A 230 3.74 2.49 -22.51
C ASN A 230 4.16 1.20 -23.22
N PHE A 231 4.18 0.07 -22.52
CA PHE A 231 4.48 -1.23 -23.12
C PHE A 231 3.46 -1.59 -24.20
N LEU A 232 2.17 -1.54 -23.88
CA LEU A 232 1.08 -1.91 -24.78
C LEU A 232 1.08 -1.06 -26.06
N GLN A 233 1.17 0.27 -25.91
CA GLN A 233 1.19 1.20 -27.03
C GLN A 233 2.43 0.99 -27.90
N ALA A 234 3.61 0.89 -27.28
CA ALA A 234 4.87 0.68 -27.99
C ALA A 234 4.88 -0.63 -28.78
N TYR A 235 4.41 -1.73 -28.18
CA TYR A 235 4.35 -3.02 -28.84
C TYR A 235 3.40 -3.00 -30.04
N ARG A 236 2.18 -2.47 -29.85
CA ARG A 236 1.16 -2.37 -30.92
C ARG A 236 1.66 -1.53 -32.09
N TYR A 237 2.30 -0.40 -31.80
CA TYR A 237 2.88 0.45 -32.83
C TYR A 237 4.06 -0.23 -33.54
N ALA A 238 4.90 -0.94 -32.81
CA ALA A 238 6.06 -1.62 -33.38
C ALA A 238 5.68 -2.70 -34.39
N ILE A 239 4.66 -3.52 -34.09
CA ILE A 239 4.25 -4.64 -34.95
C ILE A 239 3.26 -4.25 -36.06
N SER A 240 2.62 -3.08 -35.95
CA SER A 240 1.61 -2.64 -36.91
C SER A 240 2.18 -2.38 -38.31
N PRO A 241 1.49 -2.79 -39.40
CA PRO A 241 1.88 -2.44 -40.77
C PRO A 241 1.90 -0.93 -41.06
N LYS A 242 1.15 -0.13 -40.27
CA LYS A 242 1.15 1.34 -40.35
C LYS A 242 2.14 1.99 -39.38
N GLY A 243 2.87 1.18 -38.60
CA GLY A 243 3.83 1.63 -37.60
C GLY A 243 5.26 1.29 -38.00
N LEU A 244 6.02 0.63 -37.12
CA LEU A 244 7.44 0.33 -37.38
C LEU A 244 7.67 -0.97 -38.15
N THR A 245 6.63 -1.81 -38.29
CA THR A 245 6.69 -3.10 -39.01
C THR A 245 7.85 -4.00 -38.53
N MET A 246 8.11 -4.01 -37.23
CA MET A 246 9.17 -4.78 -36.59
C MET A 246 8.81 -6.27 -36.51
N THR A 247 9.84 -7.12 -36.40
CA THR A 247 9.64 -8.50 -35.98
C THR A 247 9.10 -8.55 -34.55
N GLN A 248 8.47 -9.67 -34.18
CA GLN A 248 7.92 -9.87 -32.82
C GLN A 248 8.99 -9.71 -31.72
N GLN A 249 10.21 -10.21 -31.96
CA GLN A 249 11.33 -10.11 -31.03
C GLN A 249 11.81 -8.66 -30.87
N ASP A 250 11.95 -7.93 -31.98
CA ASP A 250 12.38 -6.52 -31.95
C ASP A 250 11.31 -5.62 -31.33
N ALA A 251 10.04 -5.87 -31.66
CA ALA A 251 8.90 -5.17 -31.07
C ALA A 251 8.82 -5.37 -29.54
N LEU A 252 9.12 -6.58 -29.06
CA LEU A 252 9.17 -6.88 -27.63
C LEU A 252 10.30 -6.12 -26.94
N ALA A 253 11.52 -6.14 -27.51
CA ALA A 253 12.66 -5.40 -26.97
C ALA A 253 12.40 -3.88 -26.95
N PHE A 254 11.81 -3.35 -28.02
CA PHE A 254 11.39 -1.95 -28.11
C PHE A 254 10.36 -1.59 -27.03
N ALA A 255 9.30 -2.39 -26.88
CA ALA A 255 8.26 -2.16 -25.88
C ALA A 255 8.79 -2.19 -24.45
N ARG A 256 9.67 -3.14 -24.12
CA ARG A 256 10.38 -3.19 -22.81
C ARG A 256 11.18 -1.92 -22.57
N LYS A 257 11.90 -1.43 -23.57
CA LYS A 257 12.65 -0.18 -23.48
C LYS A 257 11.74 1.02 -23.22
N MET A 258 10.58 1.09 -23.88
CA MET A 258 9.63 2.20 -23.70
C MET A 258 8.97 2.15 -22.32
N ALA A 259 8.59 0.96 -21.83
CA ALA A 259 8.00 0.78 -20.50
C ALA A 259 8.93 1.26 -19.37
N ASN A 260 10.24 1.05 -19.53
CA ASN A 260 11.26 1.44 -18.55
C ASN A 260 11.72 2.91 -18.68
N ARG A 261 11.17 3.69 -19.60
CA ARG A 261 11.49 5.12 -19.68
C ARG A 261 10.88 5.83 -18.47
N LYS A 262 11.74 6.24 -17.54
CA LYS A 262 11.35 7.15 -16.48
C LYS A 262 11.02 8.50 -17.11
N LEU A 263 9.87 9.05 -16.78
CA LEU A 263 9.65 10.49 -16.93
C LEU A 263 10.72 11.16 -16.07
N VAL A 264 11.59 11.95 -16.70
CA VAL A 264 12.44 12.87 -15.93
C VAL A 264 11.45 13.74 -15.16
N PRO A 265 11.54 13.82 -13.82
CA PRO A 265 10.72 14.76 -13.08
C PRO A 265 10.97 16.12 -13.72
N GLU A 266 9.90 16.77 -14.16
CA GLU A 266 9.96 18.11 -14.72
C GLU A 266 10.65 18.98 -13.66
N LYS A 267 11.96 19.17 -13.82
CA LYS A 267 12.73 20.09 -13.00
C LYS A 267 12.03 21.42 -13.20
N GLU A 268 11.53 21.95 -12.08
CA GLU A 268 11.09 23.33 -11.90
C GLU A 268 11.70 24.22 -12.97
N ALA A 269 10.89 24.55 -13.98
CA ALA A 269 11.23 25.50 -15.02
C ALA A 269 11.21 26.90 -14.40
N GLU A 270 12.16 27.19 -13.51
CA GLU A 270 12.53 28.53 -13.10
C GLU A 270 14.00 28.76 -13.45
N GLU A 271 14.27 28.97 -14.74
CA GLU A 271 15.43 29.75 -15.15
C GLU A 271 14.91 31.08 -15.71
N PRO A 272 14.98 32.19 -14.94
CA PRO A 272 14.71 33.49 -15.51
C PRO A 272 15.87 33.87 -16.44
N LEU A 273 15.53 34.10 -17.71
CA LEU A 273 16.36 34.78 -18.69
C LEU A 273 17.05 35.99 -18.05
N LYS A 274 18.36 35.87 -17.75
CA LYS A 274 19.19 37.03 -17.51
C LYS A 274 19.42 37.74 -18.83
N GLU A 275 18.57 38.71 -19.08
CA GLU A 275 18.73 39.73 -20.10
C GLU A 275 20.10 40.41 -19.89
N ASN A 276 20.92 40.40 -20.94
CA ASN A 276 22.25 40.98 -20.96
C ASN A 276 22.14 42.42 -21.49
N PRO A 277 22.22 43.47 -20.66
CA PRO A 277 22.23 44.82 -21.18
C PRO A 277 23.59 45.11 -21.79
N ARG A 278 23.57 45.30 -23.12
CA ARG A 278 24.68 45.81 -23.92
C ARG A 278 25.26 47.07 -23.28
N LYS A 279 26.57 47.06 -23.04
CA LYS A 279 27.39 48.26 -22.86
C LYS A 279 27.33 49.14 -24.13
N PRO A 280 27.12 50.46 -24.01
CA PRO A 280 27.89 51.43 -24.78
C PRO A 280 29.25 51.71 -24.11
#